data_AF-A0A2D0PMV6-F1
#
_entry.id   AF-A0A2D0PMV6-F1
#
_cell.length_a   1.000
_cell.length_b   1.000
_cell.length_c   1.000
_cell.angle_alpha   90.00
_cell.angle_beta   90.00
_cell.angle_gamma   90.00
#
_symmetry.space_group_name_H-M   'P 1'
#
loop_
_entity.id
_entity.type
_entity.pdbx_description
1 polymer ?
#
loop_
_entity_poly.entity_id
_entity_poly.type
_entity_poly.pdbx_seq_one_letter_code
_entity_poly.pdbx_strand_id
1 'polypeptide(L)'
;MGPTPTPERKCARLEISGGKSANIKPRKTSQGRFHQIIVEHSQRKTSNLTVYKVPNKRDKTFHMAFCFELKKKKYFPVVEEDSEKKLKLKIQAQSEPKMFSNRFLFRWAQHNKEYGSLCSVVDPSQYLHVLDKDVVLMPKPYCGFRVQFLDSNNRKPKRSVRRIMEKGEGTKDTQGMQCGGRPCSAGATGKGRKTSEKKKCML
;
A
#
# COMPACT_ATOMS: atom_id res chain seq x y z
N MET A 1 -5.45 -9.13 35.39
CA MET A 1 -4.77 -9.20 34.07
C MET A 1 -4.68 -7.79 33.50
N GLY A 2 -3.49 -7.29 33.17
CA GLY A 2 -3.33 -5.95 32.60
C GLY A 2 -3.91 -5.84 31.18
N PRO A 3 -4.14 -4.61 30.68
CA PRO A 3 -4.66 -4.39 29.33
C PRO A 3 -3.71 -5.00 28.30
N THR A 4 -4.28 -5.68 27.30
CA THR A 4 -3.48 -6.24 26.20
C THR A 4 -2.96 -5.08 25.34
N PRO A 5 -1.64 -4.97 25.10
CA PRO A 5 -1.10 -3.88 24.30
C PRO A 5 -1.71 -3.89 22.91
N THR A 6 -2.24 -2.73 22.50
CA THR A 6 -2.86 -2.53 21.20
C THR A 6 -1.80 -2.66 20.10
N PRO A 7 -2.10 -3.31 18.96
CA PRO A 7 -1.17 -3.39 17.84
C PRO A 7 -0.76 -1.99 17.35
N GLU A 8 0.55 -1.77 17.18
CA GLU A 8 1.06 -0.56 16.54
C GLU A 8 0.76 -0.62 15.04
N ARG A 9 0.28 0.47 14.44
CA ARG A 9 -0.12 0.53 13.03
C ARG A 9 0.77 1.51 12.28
N LYS A 10 1.42 1.07 11.20
CA LYS A 10 2.29 1.92 10.39
C LYS A 10 2.05 1.73 8.90
N CYS A 11 1.99 2.84 8.17
CA CYS A 11 2.06 2.82 6.72
C CYS A 11 3.44 2.30 6.31
N ALA A 12 3.47 1.37 5.37
CA ALA A 12 4.71 0.75 4.92
C ALA A 12 4.59 0.34 3.46
N ARG A 13 5.70 0.01 2.81
CA ARG A 13 5.73 -0.74 1.55
C ARG A 13 6.33 -2.12 1.82
N LEU A 14 5.78 -3.13 1.16
CA LEU A 14 6.39 -4.45 1.12
C LEU A 14 7.17 -4.55 -0.19
N GLU A 15 8.47 -4.33 -0.11
CA GLU A 15 9.38 -4.35 -1.23
C GLU A 15 9.96 -5.74 -1.45
N ILE A 16 10.24 -6.03 -2.71
CA ILE A 16 10.88 -7.26 -3.17
C ILE A 16 12.18 -6.86 -3.87
N SER A 17 13.20 -7.70 -3.79
CA SER A 17 14.47 -7.49 -4.49
C SER A 17 14.26 -7.13 -5.97
N GLY A 18 15.15 -6.28 -6.51
CA GLY A 18 15.05 -5.80 -7.89
C GLY A 18 14.05 -4.65 -8.12
N GLY A 19 13.80 -3.82 -7.09
CA GLY A 19 12.98 -2.61 -7.23
C GLY A 19 11.49 -2.89 -7.46
N LYS A 20 10.99 -4.02 -6.94
CA LYS A 20 9.58 -4.42 -7.03
C LYS A 20 8.88 -4.21 -5.70
N SER A 21 7.56 -4.11 -5.72
CA SER A 21 6.74 -4.05 -4.51
C SER A 21 5.49 -4.91 -4.64
N ALA A 22 5.05 -5.49 -3.53
CA ALA A 22 3.81 -6.23 -3.43
C ALA A 22 2.61 -5.27 -3.38
N ASN A 23 1.61 -5.52 -4.21
CA ASN A 23 0.37 -4.76 -4.31
C ASN A 23 -0.83 -5.71 -4.42
N ILE A 24 -1.97 -5.32 -3.85
CA ILE A 24 -3.23 -6.04 -4.06
C ILE A 24 -3.84 -5.67 -5.42
N LYS A 25 -4.25 -6.67 -6.21
CA LYS A 25 -4.93 -6.47 -7.49
C LYS A 25 -6.10 -7.45 -7.68
N PRO A 26 -7.15 -7.04 -8.41
CA PRO A 26 -8.18 -7.97 -8.86
C PRO A 26 -7.61 -8.88 -9.96
N ARG A 27 -7.89 -10.18 -9.88
CA ARG A 27 -7.57 -11.19 -10.89
C ARG A 27 -8.85 -11.87 -11.35
N LYS A 28 -9.00 -12.05 -12.66
CA LYS A 28 -10.13 -12.77 -13.26
C LYS A 28 -9.66 -14.18 -13.63
N THR A 29 -10.46 -15.17 -13.30
CA THR A 29 -10.31 -16.56 -13.72
C THR A 29 -11.63 -17.06 -14.30
N SER A 30 -11.63 -18.27 -14.84
CA SER A 30 -12.85 -18.97 -15.30
C SER A 30 -13.89 -19.10 -14.18
N GLN A 31 -13.45 -19.21 -12.92
CA GLN A 31 -14.29 -19.39 -11.73
C GLN A 31 -14.77 -18.07 -11.12
N GLY A 32 -14.34 -16.91 -11.63
CA GLY A 32 -14.79 -15.60 -11.16
C GLY A 32 -13.67 -14.59 -10.93
N ARG A 33 -13.98 -13.52 -10.19
CA ARG A 33 -13.03 -12.47 -9.83
C ARG A 33 -12.63 -12.62 -8.37
N PHE A 34 -11.33 -12.69 -8.10
CA PHE A 34 -10.77 -12.64 -6.75
C PHE A 34 -9.67 -11.58 -6.68
N HIS A 35 -9.08 -11.40 -5.50
CA HIS A 35 -7.96 -10.48 -5.30
C HIS A 35 -6.72 -11.26 -4.91
N GLN A 36 -5.56 -10.82 -5.40
CA GLN A 36 -4.28 -11.46 -5.16
C GLN A 36 -3.20 -10.41 -4.93
N ILE A 37 -2.22 -10.75 -4.11
CA ILE A 37 -1.02 -9.94 -3.93
C ILE A 37 -0.08 -10.25 -5.10
N ILE A 38 0.23 -9.22 -5.88
CA ILE A 38 1.07 -9.29 -7.06
C ILE A 38 2.30 -8.41 -6.83
N VAL A 39 3.45 -8.91 -7.24
CA VAL A 39 4.75 -8.24 -7.21
C VAL A 39 5.03 -7.63 -8.58
N GLU A 40 5.26 -6.32 -8.59
CA GLU A 40 5.55 -5.58 -9.82
C GLU A 40 6.53 -4.43 -9.56
N HIS A 41 7.15 -3.93 -10.62
CA HIS A 41 7.94 -2.70 -10.54
C HIS A 41 7.03 -1.54 -10.16
N SER A 42 7.37 -0.86 -9.07
CA SER A 42 6.61 0.31 -8.62
C SER A 42 7.49 1.54 -8.68
N GLN A 43 7.03 2.52 -9.46
CA GLN A 43 7.57 3.87 -9.46
C GLN A 43 6.77 4.78 -8.50
N ARG A 44 5.74 4.26 -7.83
CA ARG A 44 4.80 5.07 -7.05
C ARG A 44 5.36 5.40 -5.67
N LYS A 45 5.23 6.68 -5.31
CA LYS A 45 5.59 7.20 -3.98
C LYS A 45 4.53 6.89 -2.90
N THR A 46 3.32 6.51 -3.30
CA THR A 46 2.24 6.19 -2.35
C THR A 46 2.24 4.71 -2.04
N SER A 47 1.95 4.37 -0.79
CA SER A 47 1.70 2.99 -0.38
C SER A 47 0.24 2.80 -0.02
N ASN A 48 -0.31 1.65 -0.39
CA ASN A 48 -1.60 1.17 0.05
C ASN A 48 -1.48 0.05 1.10
N LEU A 49 -0.31 -0.13 1.70
CA LEU A 49 -0.06 -1.13 2.72
C LEU A 49 0.05 -0.50 4.12
N THR A 50 -0.72 -1.06 5.05
CA THR A 50 -0.56 -0.84 6.49
C THR A 50 -0.05 -2.13 7.12
N VAL A 51 1.00 -2.03 7.93
CA VAL A 51 1.55 -3.14 8.72
C VAL A 51 1.16 -2.92 10.19
N TYR A 52 0.67 -3.99 10.81
CA TYR A 52 0.35 -4.03 12.23
C TYR A 52 1.43 -4.81 12.93
N LYS A 53 2.07 -4.22 13.94
CA LYS A 53 2.96 -4.95 14.84
C LYS A 53 2.14 -5.46 16.02
N VAL A 54 1.96 -6.76 16.08
CA VAL A 54 1.18 -7.46 17.09
C VAL A 54 2.14 -8.03 18.13
N PRO A 55 2.12 -7.54 19.38
CA PRO A 55 3.03 -8.04 20.42
C PRO A 55 2.77 -9.52 20.72
N ASN A 56 3.84 -10.31 20.78
CA ASN A 56 3.78 -11.66 21.31
C ASN A 56 3.96 -11.62 22.82
N LYS A 57 2.94 -12.09 23.55
CA LYS A 57 2.91 -12.07 25.02
C LYS A 57 3.96 -12.99 25.66
N ARG A 58 4.48 -13.98 24.93
CA ARG A 58 5.36 -15.01 25.48
C ARG A 58 6.85 -14.63 25.47
N ASP A 59 7.30 -13.93 24.43
CA ASP A 59 8.74 -13.78 24.15
C ASP A 59 9.16 -12.33 23.85
N LYS A 60 8.28 -11.34 24.09
CA LYS A 60 8.50 -9.91 23.79
C LYS A 60 8.81 -9.61 22.32
N THR A 61 8.66 -10.58 21.41
CA THR A 61 8.78 -10.35 19.97
C THR A 61 7.50 -9.73 19.41
N PHE A 62 7.54 -9.32 18.14
CA PHE A 62 6.37 -8.83 17.43
C PHE A 62 6.11 -9.70 16.21
N HIS A 63 4.84 -10.02 16.00
CA HIS A 63 4.34 -10.55 14.74
C HIS A 63 3.81 -9.41 13.86
N MET A 64 3.70 -9.67 12.57
CA MET A 64 3.20 -8.72 11.59
C MET A 64 1.90 -9.22 10.97
N ALA A 65 0.89 -8.35 10.93
CA ALA A 65 -0.25 -8.50 10.04
C ALA A 65 -0.16 -7.46 8.93
N PHE A 66 -0.62 -7.81 7.73
CA PHE A 66 -0.61 -6.93 6.57
C PHE A 66 -2.04 -6.58 6.15
N CYS A 67 -2.29 -5.30 5.89
CA CYS A 67 -3.56 -4.82 5.33
C CYS A 67 -3.27 -4.03 4.06
N PHE A 68 -3.71 -4.56 2.93
CA PHE A 68 -3.67 -3.88 1.66
C PHE A 68 -5.00 -3.15 1.43
N GLU A 69 -4.92 -1.90 0.99
CA GLU A 69 -6.09 -1.11 0.63
C GLU A 69 -6.25 -1.04 -0.89
N LEU A 70 -7.48 -1.28 -1.36
CA LEU A 70 -7.85 -1.12 -2.75
C LEU A 70 -9.26 -0.57 -2.85
N LYS A 71 -9.43 0.59 -3.49
CA LYS A 71 -10.72 1.27 -3.65
C LYS A 71 -11.48 1.40 -2.32
N LYS A 72 -10.79 1.87 -1.27
CA LYS A 72 -11.33 2.04 0.11
C LYS A 72 -11.75 0.74 0.81
N LYS A 73 -11.45 -0.43 0.24
CA LYS A 73 -11.66 -1.74 0.88
C LYS A 73 -10.34 -2.26 1.42
N LYS A 74 -10.40 -2.90 2.60
CA LYS A 74 -9.26 -3.51 3.27
C LYS A 74 -9.19 -5.00 2.93
N TYR A 75 -7.99 -5.47 2.61
CA TYR A 75 -7.69 -6.85 2.22
C TYR A 75 -6.57 -7.39 3.09
N PHE A 76 -6.80 -8.55 3.69
CA PHE A 76 -5.87 -9.20 4.59
C PHE A 76 -5.39 -10.52 3.97
N PRO A 77 -4.07 -10.77 3.92
CA PRO A 77 -3.56 -12.10 3.65
C PRO A 77 -3.81 -12.99 4.88
N VAL A 78 -4.36 -14.17 4.63
CA VAL A 78 -4.77 -15.13 5.66
C VAL A 78 -4.26 -16.50 5.28
N VAL A 79 -3.65 -17.19 6.23
CA VAL A 79 -3.26 -18.59 6.08
C VAL A 79 -4.40 -19.48 6.56
N GLU A 80 -4.95 -20.29 5.67
CA GLU A 80 -6.03 -21.24 5.98
C GLU A 80 -5.74 -22.59 5.33
N GLU A 81 -6.26 -23.65 5.93
CA GLU A 81 -6.32 -24.96 5.27
C GLU A 81 -7.33 -24.92 4.11
N ASP A 82 -6.97 -25.59 3.03
CA ASP A 82 -7.88 -25.90 1.94
C ASP A 82 -8.60 -27.25 2.16
N SER A 83 -9.41 -27.65 1.18
CA SER A 83 -10.14 -28.91 1.21
C SER A 83 -9.23 -30.16 1.28
N GLU A 84 -7.95 -30.03 0.91
CA GLU A 84 -6.95 -31.10 0.97
C GLU A 84 -6.10 -31.02 2.26
N LYS A 85 -6.50 -30.21 3.24
CA LYS A 85 -5.76 -29.93 4.49
C LYS A 85 -4.37 -29.32 4.25
N LYS A 86 -4.15 -28.67 3.11
CA LYS A 86 -2.92 -27.94 2.80
C LYS A 86 -3.10 -26.48 3.15
N LEU A 87 -2.12 -25.90 3.84
CA LEU A 87 -2.13 -24.47 4.14
C LEU A 87 -1.94 -23.66 2.85
N LYS A 88 -2.84 -22.71 2.62
CA LYS A 88 -2.83 -21.78 1.48
C LYS A 88 -2.98 -20.35 1.95
N LEU A 89 -2.36 -19.44 1.19
CA LEU A 89 -2.56 -18.01 1.35
C LEU A 89 -3.85 -17.60 0.63
N LYS A 90 -4.83 -17.09 1.38
CA LYS A 90 -6.04 -16.48 0.83
C LYS A 90 -6.06 -14.99 1.12
N ILE A 91 -6.67 -14.23 0.22
CA ILE A 91 -6.86 -12.79 0.42
C ILE A 91 -8.32 -12.51 0.74
N GLN A 92 -8.57 -12.01 1.95
CA GLN A 92 -9.91 -11.76 2.46
C GLN A 92 -10.21 -10.27 2.52
N ALA A 93 -11.32 -9.87 1.88
CA ALA A 93 -11.86 -8.54 2.02
C ALA A 93 -12.70 -8.48 3.30
N GLN A 94 -12.26 -7.72 4.29
CA GLN A 94 -12.96 -7.62 5.56
C GLN A 94 -12.61 -6.32 6.29
N SER A 95 -13.44 -5.94 7.25
CA SER A 95 -13.09 -4.92 8.23
C SER A 95 -11.87 -5.35 9.04
N GLU A 96 -11.17 -4.37 9.58
CA GLU A 96 -10.04 -4.63 10.45
C GLU A 96 -10.47 -5.40 11.70
N PRO A 97 -9.83 -6.54 12.01
CA PRO A 97 -10.15 -7.31 13.21
C PRO A 97 -9.83 -6.53 14.48
N LYS A 98 -10.69 -6.63 15.50
CA LYS A 98 -10.38 -6.13 16.85
C LYS A 98 -9.13 -6.80 17.43
N MET A 99 -8.92 -8.06 17.10
CA MET A 99 -7.75 -8.86 17.46
C MET A 99 -7.34 -9.71 16.25
N PHE A 100 -6.03 -9.81 16.00
CA PHE A 100 -5.49 -10.70 14.97
C PHE A 100 -5.27 -12.09 15.54
N SER A 101 -5.96 -13.09 15.00
CA SER A 101 -5.63 -14.51 15.23
C SER A 101 -4.41 -14.93 14.41
N ASN A 102 -3.78 -16.05 14.78
CA ASN A 102 -2.52 -16.52 14.19
C ASN A 102 -2.54 -16.63 12.65
N ARG A 103 -3.71 -16.91 12.05
CA ARG A 103 -3.90 -16.96 10.58
C ARG A 103 -3.57 -15.67 9.83
N PHE A 104 -3.60 -14.52 10.50
CA PHE A 104 -3.24 -13.22 9.91
C PHE A 104 -1.77 -12.86 10.11
N LEU A 105 -1.05 -13.64 10.93
CA LEU A 105 0.22 -13.23 11.50
C LEU A 105 1.39 -13.92 10.80
N PHE A 106 2.41 -13.13 10.56
CA PHE A 106 3.69 -13.56 10.03
C PHE A 106 4.81 -13.09 10.95
N ARG A 107 5.82 -13.93 11.14
CA ARG A 107 7.05 -13.62 11.86
C ARG A 107 8.16 -13.29 10.87
N TRP A 108 9.01 -12.33 11.22
CA TRP A 108 10.27 -12.10 10.51
C TRP A 108 11.29 -13.17 10.95
N ALA A 109 11.70 -14.08 10.06
CA ALA A 109 12.46 -15.27 10.45
C ALA A 109 13.95 -15.21 10.12
N GLN A 110 14.32 -14.91 8.87
CA GLN A 110 15.72 -14.76 8.45
C GLN A 110 15.91 -13.39 7.82
N HIS A 111 17.09 -12.80 7.97
CA HIS A 111 17.40 -11.50 7.37
C HIS A 111 18.85 -11.46 6.86
N ASN A 112 19.06 -10.76 5.76
CA ASN A 112 20.37 -10.42 5.21
C ASN A 112 20.51 -8.90 5.12
N LYS A 113 20.87 -8.23 6.23
CA LYS A 113 21.00 -6.77 6.40
C LYS A 113 19.74 -5.93 6.04
N GLU A 114 19.19 -6.07 4.84
CA GLU A 114 18.04 -5.31 4.33
C GLU A 114 16.80 -6.16 4.01
N TYR A 115 16.96 -7.38 3.51
CA TYR A 115 15.84 -8.25 3.15
C TYR A 115 15.70 -9.39 4.14
N GLY A 116 14.55 -10.05 4.13
CA GLY A 116 14.27 -11.17 4.99
C GLY A 116 13.11 -12.03 4.50
N SER A 117 12.82 -13.05 5.28
CA SER A 117 11.75 -14.02 5.02
C SER A 117 10.61 -13.88 6.03
N LEU A 118 9.39 -13.92 5.49
CA LEU A 118 8.14 -13.82 6.24
C LEU A 118 7.57 -15.22 6.45
N CYS A 119 7.63 -15.69 7.69
CA CYS A 119 7.21 -17.02 8.12
C CYS A 119 5.80 -16.97 8.69
N SER A 120 4.95 -17.96 8.37
CA SER A 120 3.60 -18.06 8.96
C SER A 120 3.67 -18.39 10.44
N VAL A 121 2.80 -17.75 11.25
CA VAL A 121 2.65 -18.10 12.67
C VAL A 121 1.77 -19.33 12.87
N VAL A 122 0.90 -19.66 11.90
CA VAL A 122 0.08 -20.89 11.95
C VAL A 122 0.96 -22.13 11.84
N ASP A 123 1.92 -22.10 10.92
CA ASP A 123 2.89 -23.17 10.69
C ASP A 123 4.26 -22.56 10.39
N PRO A 124 5.23 -22.67 11.33
CA PRO A 124 6.57 -22.12 11.16
C PRO A 124 7.40 -22.74 10.03
N SER A 125 6.93 -23.81 9.39
CA SER A 125 7.56 -24.38 8.20
C SER A 125 7.16 -23.66 6.90
N GLN A 126 6.12 -22.82 6.92
CA GLN A 126 5.59 -22.14 5.74
C GLN A 126 6.03 -20.67 5.68
N TYR A 127 6.44 -20.24 4.49
CA TYR A 127 6.96 -18.89 4.22
C TYR A 127 6.22 -18.25 3.06
N LEU A 128 6.04 -16.93 3.11
CA LEU A 128 5.67 -16.18 1.92
C LEU A 128 6.78 -16.34 0.88
N HIS A 129 6.39 -16.54 -0.37
CA HIS A 129 7.28 -16.69 -1.51
C HIS A 129 6.71 -15.93 -2.70
N VAL A 130 7.59 -15.44 -3.58
CA VAL A 130 7.18 -14.88 -4.87
C VAL A 130 7.41 -15.92 -5.95
N LEU A 131 6.34 -16.35 -6.63
CA LEU A 131 6.42 -17.25 -7.79
C LEU A 131 5.89 -16.48 -9.00
N ASP A 132 6.76 -16.31 -10.01
CA ASP A 132 6.58 -15.38 -11.13
C ASP A 132 6.32 -13.94 -10.68
N LYS A 133 5.05 -13.63 -10.40
CA LYS A 133 4.57 -12.34 -9.90
C LYS A 133 3.62 -12.49 -8.71
N ASP A 134 3.25 -13.70 -8.35
CA ASP A 134 2.25 -13.96 -7.33
C ASP A 134 2.92 -14.22 -5.98
N VAL A 135 2.32 -13.72 -4.89
CA VAL A 135 2.73 -14.10 -3.54
C VAL A 135 1.95 -15.32 -3.09
N VAL A 136 2.66 -16.38 -2.71
CA VAL A 136 2.14 -17.69 -2.29
C VAL A 136 2.81 -18.16 -1.00
N LEU A 137 2.34 -19.28 -0.43
CA LEU A 137 3.03 -19.97 0.67
C LEU A 137 3.85 -21.15 0.13
N MET A 138 5.08 -21.29 0.62
CA MET A 138 5.98 -22.39 0.28
C MET A 138 6.77 -22.83 1.52
N PRO A 139 7.23 -24.09 1.60
CA PRO A 139 8.02 -24.59 2.73
C PRO A 139 9.46 -24.07 2.77
N LYS A 140 9.95 -23.45 1.69
CA LYS A 140 11.30 -22.91 1.58
C LYS A 140 11.32 -21.42 1.93
N PRO A 141 12.22 -20.94 2.80
CA PRO A 141 12.38 -19.53 3.08
C PRO A 141 12.71 -18.72 1.82
N TYR A 142 12.01 -17.61 1.62
CA TYR A 142 12.31 -16.63 0.57
C TYR A 142 12.83 -15.33 1.19
N CYS A 143 14.15 -15.14 1.16
CA CYS A 143 14.83 -13.95 1.70
C CYS A 143 14.80 -12.77 0.72
N GLY A 144 13.60 -12.42 0.26
CA GLY A 144 13.41 -11.38 -0.75
C GLY A 144 12.49 -10.25 -0.32
N PHE A 145 11.94 -10.26 0.89
CA PHE A 145 11.02 -9.24 1.37
C PHE A 145 11.72 -8.18 2.20
N ARG A 146 11.33 -6.92 2.04
CA ARG A 146 11.71 -5.80 2.92
C ARG A 146 10.47 -5.00 3.29
N VAL A 147 10.24 -4.79 4.58
CA VAL A 147 9.16 -3.90 5.05
C VAL A 147 9.74 -2.50 5.24
N GLN A 148 9.50 -1.61 4.29
CA GLN A 148 9.91 -0.22 4.35
C GLN A 148 8.79 0.60 5.01
N PHE A 149 8.97 0.98 6.28
CA PHE A 149 8.03 1.89 6.94
C PHE A 149 8.14 3.29 6.32
N LEU A 150 7.00 3.91 6.04
CA LEU A 150 6.96 5.26 5.51
C LEU A 150 6.83 6.23 6.68
N ASP A 151 7.84 7.07 6.87
CA ASP A 151 7.78 8.11 7.89
C ASP A 151 6.71 9.13 7.53
N SER A 152 5.76 9.31 8.44
CA SER A 152 4.86 10.46 8.47
C SER A 152 5.68 11.69 8.83
N ASN A 153 6.56 12.16 7.94
CA ASN A 153 7.44 13.26 8.26
C ASN A 153 6.61 14.49 8.61
N ASN A 154 6.73 14.91 9.87
CA ASN A 154 6.23 16.13 10.46
C ASN A 154 6.50 17.33 9.54
N ARG A 155 5.55 17.69 8.68
CA ARG A 155 5.45 19.07 8.20
C ARG A 155 4.93 19.92 9.36
N LYS A 156 5.78 20.22 10.34
CA LYS A 156 5.60 21.47 11.06
C LYS A 156 5.73 22.55 9.98
N PRO A 157 4.72 23.39 9.72
CA PRO A 157 4.93 24.55 8.90
C PRO A 157 6.03 25.34 9.58
N LYS A 158 7.17 25.57 8.89
CA LYS A 158 8.07 26.64 9.29
C LYS A 158 7.23 27.91 9.19
N ARG A 159 6.66 28.37 10.30
CA ARG A 159 6.21 29.75 10.44
C ARG A 159 7.46 30.58 10.21
N SER A 160 7.66 31.03 8.97
CA SER A 160 8.56 32.11 8.68
C SER A 160 7.97 33.33 9.37
N VAL A 161 8.40 33.58 10.61
CA VAL A 161 8.22 34.86 11.27
C VAL A 161 9.09 35.84 10.46
N ARG A 162 8.51 36.43 9.41
CA ARG A 162 9.05 37.68 8.88
C ARG A 162 8.81 38.71 9.98
N ARG A 163 9.88 39.09 10.69
CA ARG A 163 9.90 40.34 11.44
C ARG A 163 9.65 41.45 10.41
N ILE A 164 8.47 42.07 10.47
CA ILE A 164 8.24 43.35 9.84
C ILE A 164 8.76 44.38 10.85
N MET A 165 9.89 44.99 10.55
CA MET A 165 10.35 46.23 11.18
C MET A 165 9.79 47.40 10.38
N GLU A 166 9.26 48.40 11.10
CA GLU A 166 9.11 49.82 10.72
C GLU A 166 8.16 50.14 9.53
N LYS A 167 7.37 51.22 9.45
CA LYS A 167 7.22 52.55 10.07
C LYS A 167 5.73 52.93 9.84
N GLY A 168 5.01 53.69 10.66
CA GLY A 168 5.37 55.02 11.16
C GLY A 168 5.02 56.10 10.12
N GLU A 169 3.73 56.48 10.05
CA GLU A 169 3.10 57.74 9.58
C GLU A 169 3.59 58.48 8.32
N GLY A 170 2.65 58.86 7.44
CA GLY A 170 2.91 59.82 6.34
C GLY A 170 1.81 59.91 5.27
N THR A 171 0.78 60.70 5.58
CA THR A 171 -0.09 61.56 4.74
C THR A 171 -0.04 61.59 3.19
N LYS A 172 -1.26 61.83 2.65
CA LYS A 172 -1.69 62.57 1.43
C LYS A 172 -2.05 61.84 0.13
N ASP A 173 -3.34 61.99 -0.22
CA ASP A 173 -3.93 62.39 -1.51
C ASP A 173 -3.25 61.97 -2.82
N THR A 174 -4.00 61.36 -3.75
CA THR A 174 -4.56 62.04 -4.96
C THR A 174 -5.16 61.01 -5.92
N GLN A 175 -6.17 61.51 -6.63
CA GLN A 175 -7.04 60.96 -7.67
C GLN A 175 -6.39 60.12 -8.79
N GLY A 176 -7.22 59.23 -9.35
CA GLY A 176 -7.44 59.14 -10.80
C GLY A 176 -6.54 58.22 -11.63
N MET A 177 -7.12 57.17 -12.22
CA MET A 177 -7.28 57.03 -13.67
C MET A 177 -7.83 55.64 -14.03
N GLN A 178 -8.86 55.65 -14.87
CA GLN A 178 -9.40 54.52 -15.61
C GLN A 178 -8.49 54.16 -16.79
N CYS A 179 -8.27 52.87 -17.04
CA CYS A 179 -8.21 52.22 -18.37
C CYS A 179 -8.57 50.75 -18.10
N GLY A 180 -9.53 50.07 -18.74
CA GLY A 180 -9.82 50.02 -20.18
C GLY A 180 -9.16 48.76 -20.76
N GLY A 181 -9.93 47.71 -21.06
CA GLY A 181 -9.39 46.53 -21.76
C GLY A 181 -10.24 45.27 -21.65
N ARG A 182 -11.08 45.06 -22.66
CA ARG A 182 -12.06 43.98 -22.83
C ARG A 182 -11.44 42.62 -23.26
N PRO A 183 -12.25 41.54 -23.30
CA PRO A 183 -11.85 40.14 -23.45
C PRO A 183 -11.89 39.64 -24.92
N CYS A 184 -11.23 38.51 -25.21
CA CYS A 184 -11.46 37.64 -26.37
C CYS A 184 -11.21 36.18 -25.91
N SER A 185 -12.14 35.22 -25.90
CA SER A 185 -13.01 34.66 -26.95
C SER A 185 -12.33 33.64 -27.88
N ALA A 186 -12.84 32.40 -27.78
CA ALA A 186 -13.22 31.49 -28.85
C ALA A 186 -12.19 30.60 -29.59
N GLY A 187 -12.65 29.36 -29.83
CA GLY A 187 -12.21 28.44 -30.89
C GLY A 187 -11.56 27.16 -30.34
N ALA A 188 -11.87 25.94 -30.77
CA ALA A 188 -12.84 25.45 -31.74
C ALA A 188 -13.00 23.93 -31.57
N THR A 189 -14.10 23.46 -32.14
CA THR A 189 -14.59 22.09 -32.37
C THR A 189 -13.61 21.09 -33.01
N GLY A 190 -13.83 19.79 -32.74
CA GLY A 190 -13.33 18.70 -33.58
C GLY A 190 -14.08 17.37 -33.36
N LYS A 191 -14.99 17.03 -34.29
CA LYS A 191 -15.72 15.75 -34.41
C LYS A 191 -14.93 14.73 -35.25
N GLY A 192 -15.17 13.44 -35.01
CA GLY A 192 -14.90 12.30 -35.92
C GLY A 192 -14.71 11.01 -35.11
N ARG A 193 -15.59 10.00 -35.02
CA ARG A 193 -16.45 9.20 -35.91
C ARG A 193 -15.70 8.15 -36.75
N LYS A 194 -16.21 6.90 -36.65
CA LYS A 194 -16.05 5.68 -37.49
C LYS A 194 -14.84 4.76 -37.20
N THR A 195 -15.01 3.52 -36.70
CA THR A 195 -15.67 2.25 -37.13
C THR A 195 -14.73 1.29 -37.88
N SER A 196 -15.05 -0.01 -37.76
CA SER A 196 -14.58 -1.19 -38.52
C SER A 196 -13.33 -1.87 -37.94
N GLU A 197 -13.10 -3.19 -38.00
CA GLU A 197 -13.92 -4.39 -38.28
C GLU A 197 -13.00 -5.61 -38.02
N LYS A 198 -13.63 -6.76 -37.78
CA LYS A 198 -13.04 -8.10 -37.65
C LYS A 198 -11.95 -8.42 -38.69
N LYS A 199 -10.92 -9.16 -38.29
CA LYS A 199 -10.44 -10.32 -39.08
C LYS A 199 -10.04 -11.49 -38.19
N LYS A 200 -10.53 -12.64 -38.63
CA LYS A 200 -10.44 -14.00 -38.11
C LYS A 200 -9.26 -14.65 -38.85
N CYS A 201 -8.30 -15.25 -38.14
CA CYS A 201 -7.36 -16.20 -38.72
C CYS A 201 -7.45 -17.48 -37.90
N MET A 202 -8.00 -18.52 -38.53
CA MET A 202 -7.78 -19.91 -38.17
C MET A 202 -6.65 -20.41 -39.06
N LEU A 203 -5.66 -21.03 -38.44
CA LEU A 203 -4.87 -22.13 -38.98
C LEU A 203 -4.72 -23.14 -37.84
#